data_AF-A0A6P5ST61-F1
#
_entry.id   AF-A0A6P5ST61-F1
#
_cell.length_a   1.000
_cell.length_b   1.000
_cell.length_c   1.000
_cell.angle_alpha   90.00
_cell.angle_beta   90.00
_cell.angle_gamma   90.00
#
_symmetry.space_group_name_H-M   'P 1'
#
loop_
_entity.id
_entity.type
_entity.pdbx_description
1 polymer ?
#
loop_
_entity_poly.entity_id
_entity_poly.type
_entity_poly.pdbx_seq_one_letter_code
_entity_poly.pdbx_strand_id
1 'polypeptide(L)'
;MLIVLSSLWPNKVPFHIDGGQPSYLIIAGLVFTPLSEPLIDEECEDSIGLKLLAKARYSLARFKGEQIVILSQVLANEVNIGYEDMSNQQVLKLNGTQIRNIHHLAYLVDSCKDKYLVFEFEDNYITVLEREAATAASSCILKDYGIPSERSSDLLEPYVDSLGDNQAVDQYIGDSPVSNLEIGFDGIIWA
;
A
#
# COMPACT_ATOMS: atom_id res chain seq x y z
N MET A 1 -2.20 28.98 -20.13
CA MET A 1 -1.18 27.93 -20.37
C MET A 1 -0.68 27.48 -19.01
N LEU A 2 -1.39 26.52 -18.40
CA LEU A 2 -0.98 25.94 -17.11
C LEU A 2 0.13 24.94 -17.40
N ILE A 3 1.32 25.23 -16.90
CA ILE A 3 2.46 24.33 -16.97
C ILE A 3 2.09 23.12 -16.12
N VAL A 4 1.93 21.99 -16.80
CA VAL A 4 1.72 20.68 -16.18
C VAL A 4 2.97 20.37 -15.34
N LEU A 5 2.92 20.68 -14.05
CA LEU A 5 3.94 20.31 -13.05
C LEU A 5 3.88 18.82 -12.69
N SER A 6 3.29 17.96 -13.54
CA SER A 6 3.08 16.53 -13.24
C SER A 6 4.35 15.68 -13.38
N SER A 7 5.46 16.23 -13.87
CA SER A 7 6.61 15.43 -14.31
C SER A 7 7.84 15.46 -13.38
N LEU A 8 7.74 15.98 -12.15
CA LEU A 8 8.93 16.13 -11.28
C LEU A 8 8.80 15.59 -9.85
N TRP A 9 7.66 15.03 -9.44
CA TRP A 9 7.49 14.45 -8.10
C TRP A 9 6.88 13.05 -8.19
N PRO A 10 7.42 12.05 -7.49
CA PRO A 10 6.81 10.72 -7.44
C PRO A 10 5.47 10.82 -6.71
N ASN A 11 4.37 10.85 -7.47
CA ASN A 11 3.03 10.90 -6.90
C ASN A 11 2.64 9.52 -6.36
N LYS A 12 2.15 9.50 -5.12
CA LYS A 12 1.68 8.28 -4.46
C LYS A 12 0.33 7.79 -5.02
N VAL A 13 -0.45 8.73 -5.56
CA VAL A 13 -1.73 8.50 -6.24
C VAL A 13 -1.61 9.09 -7.64
N PRO A 14 -1.68 8.26 -8.71
CA PRO A 14 -1.54 8.76 -10.07
C PRO A 14 -2.80 9.50 -10.53
N PHE A 15 -2.61 10.65 -11.18
CA PHE A 15 -3.67 11.45 -11.83
C PHE A 15 -4.12 10.86 -13.18
N HIS A 16 -3.26 10.08 -13.81
CA HIS A 16 -3.55 9.34 -15.03
C HIS A 16 -2.98 7.93 -14.87
N ILE A 17 -3.81 6.93 -15.12
CA ILE A 17 -3.35 5.63 -15.60
C ILE A 17 -3.00 5.85 -17.08
N ASP A 18 -1.78 5.54 -17.53
CA ASP A 18 -1.27 5.83 -18.88
C ASP A 18 -1.98 5.00 -19.98
N GLY A 19 -3.32 5.10 -20.07
CA GLY A 19 -4.18 4.34 -20.99
C GLY A 19 -4.23 2.82 -20.74
N GLY A 20 -3.57 2.33 -19.69
CA GLY A 20 -3.54 0.91 -19.32
C GLY A 20 -4.68 0.50 -18.39
N GLN A 21 -4.93 -0.81 -18.29
CA GLN A 21 -5.84 -1.38 -17.30
C GLN A 21 -5.26 -1.19 -15.89
N PRO A 22 -6.06 -0.76 -14.90
CA PRO A 22 -5.58 -0.62 -13.53
C PRO A 22 -5.16 -1.98 -12.96
N SER A 23 -4.08 -1.97 -12.17
CA SER A 23 -3.59 -3.15 -11.48
C SER A 23 -4.61 -3.61 -10.44
N TYR A 24 -4.91 -4.90 -10.38
CA TYR A 24 -5.79 -5.45 -9.36
C TYR A 24 -5.35 -6.86 -8.93
N LEU A 25 -5.66 -7.21 -7.69
CA LEU A 25 -5.38 -8.52 -7.11
C LEU A 25 -6.56 -8.98 -6.27
N ILE A 26 -7.04 -10.20 -6.51
CA ILE A 26 -8.18 -10.80 -5.81
C ILE A 26 -7.69 -12.00 -5.00
N ILE A 27 -7.97 -12.00 -3.69
CA ILE A 27 -7.55 -13.08 -2.79
C ILE A 27 -8.76 -13.46 -1.94
N ALA A 28 -9.25 -14.70 -2.08
CA ALA A 28 -10.43 -15.16 -1.35
C ALA A 28 -11.63 -14.19 -1.44
N GLY A 29 -11.79 -13.51 -2.58
CA GLY A 29 -12.84 -12.51 -2.80
C GLY A 29 -12.49 -11.08 -2.36
N LEU A 30 -11.41 -10.85 -1.62
CA LEU A 30 -10.93 -9.50 -1.31
C LEU A 30 -10.30 -8.88 -2.55
N VAL A 31 -10.83 -7.75 -3.01
CA VAL A 31 -10.38 -7.05 -4.22
C VAL A 31 -9.46 -5.89 -3.85
N PHE A 32 -8.17 -6.05 -4.14
CA PHE A 32 -7.14 -5.04 -3.90
C PHE A 32 -6.80 -4.27 -5.17
N THR A 33 -6.66 -2.95 -5.04
CA THR A 33 -6.28 -2.03 -6.14
C THR A 33 -5.41 -0.91 -5.58
N PRO A 34 -4.44 -0.35 -6.35
CA PRO A 34 -3.81 0.90 -5.97
C PRO A 34 -4.83 2.04 -6.05
N LEU A 35 -4.79 2.94 -5.07
CA LEU A 35 -5.58 4.17 -5.09
C LEU A 35 -5.09 5.07 -6.22
N SER A 36 -6.02 5.55 -7.04
CA SER A 36 -5.77 6.46 -8.16
C SER A 36 -6.84 7.55 -8.20
N GLU A 37 -6.55 8.70 -8.79
CA GLU A 37 -7.54 9.78 -8.91
C GLU A 37 -8.77 9.34 -9.74
N PRO A 38 -8.64 8.60 -10.86
CA PRO A 38 -9.80 8.08 -11.57
C PRO A 38 -10.70 7.19 -10.70
N LEU A 39 -10.10 6.36 -9.83
CA LEU A 39 -10.86 5.54 -8.89
C LEU A 39 -11.60 6.41 -7.86
N ILE A 40 -10.98 7.51 -7.43
CA ILE A 40 -11.59 8.45 -6.49
C ILE A 40 -12.82 9.14 -7.09
N ASP A 41 -12.70 9.56 -8.36
CA ASP A 41 -13.78 10.18 -9.11
C ASP A 41 -14.94 9.20 -9.38
N GLU A 42 -14.64 7.93 -9.65
CA GLU A 42 -15.65 6.89 -9.90
C GLU A 42 -16.44 6.48 -8.65
N GLU A 43 -15.76 6.24 -7.53
CA GLU A 43 -16.38 5.76 -6.28
C GLU A 43 -17.16 6.87 -5.53
N CYS A 44 -17.02 8.13 -5.94
CA CYS A 44 -17.48 9.33 -5.24
C CYS A 44 -16.75 9.57 -3.91
N GLU A 45 -16.36 10.82 -3.66
CA GLU A 45 -15.60 11.22 -2.46
C GLU A 45 -16.28 10.77 -1.14
N ASP A 46 -17.62 10.76 -1.10
CA ASP A 46 -18.39 10.39 0.08
C ASP A 46 -18.22 8.91 0.48
N SER A 47 -17.94 8.01 -0.49
CA SER A 47 -17.80 6.56 -0.27
C SER A 47 -16.40 6.15 0.21
N ILE A 48 -15.38 6.91 -0.20
CA ILE A 48 -13.96 6.59 0.04
C ILE A 48 -13.53 6.93 1.46
N GLY A 49 -14.25 7.89 2.08
CA GLY A 49 -13.97 8.36 3.42
C GLY A 49 -12.86 9.40 3.49
N LEU A 50 -13.03 10.34 4.42
CA LEU A 50 -12.16 11.51 4.58
C LEU A 50 -10.68 11.15 4.83
N LYS A 51 -10.40 10.04 5.51
CA LYS A 51 -9.02 9.63 5.82
C LYS A 51 -8.25 9.26 4.55
N LEU A 52 -8.85 8.43 3.70
CA LEU A 52 -8.22 7.96 2.48
C LEU A 52 -8.08 9.09 1.46
N LEU A 53 -9.09 9.97 1.36
CA LEU A 53 -9.02 11.22 0.60
C LEU A 53 -7.90 12.15 1.08
N ALA A 54 -7.77 12.35 2.39
CA ALA A 54 -6.69 13.16 2.95
C ALA A 54 -5.32 12.56 2.60
N LYS A 55 -5.17 11.23 2.64
CA LYS A 55 -3.93 10.58 2.20
C LYS A 55 -3.68 10.74 0.71
N ALA A 56 -4.71 10.63 -0.13
CA ALA A 56 -4.57 10.85 -1.56
C ALA A 56 -4.05 12.26 -1.87
N ARG A 57 -4.62 13.28 -1.22
CA ARG A 57 -4.28 14.70 -1.49
C ARG A 57 -3.00 15.19 -0.81
N TYR A 58 -2.66 14.65 0.36
CA TYR A 58 -1.58 15.19 1.20
C TYR A 58 -0.42 14.23 1.44
N SER A 59 -0.53 12.94 1.11
CA SER A 59 0.60 12.00 1.28
C SER A 59 1.56 12.09 0.09
N LEU A 60 2.81 12.44 0.39
CA LEU A 60 3.92 12.28 -0.55
C LEU A 60 4.44 10.83 -0.52
N ALA A 61 5.00 10.37 -1.65
CA ALA A 61 5.71 9.09 -1.70
C ALA A 61 7.05 9.23 -0.96
N ARG A 62 7.33 8.29 -0.06
CA ARG A 62 8.58 8.20 0.72
C ARG A 62 9.68 7.53 -0.09
N PHE A 63 9.33 6.66 -1.03
CA PHE A 63 10.25 5.99 -1.94
C PHE A 63 9.63 5.84 -3.34
N LYS A 64 10.48 5.63 -4.34
CA LYS A 64 10.05 5.46 -5.73
C LYS A 64 9.17 4.20 -5.85
N GLY A 65 7.98 4.36 -6.43
CA GLY A 65 7.03 3.26 -6.62
C GLY A 65 6.23 2.87 -5.38
N GLU A 66 6.19 3.73 -4.34
CA GLU A 66 5.23 3.58 -3.24
C GLU A 66 3.80 3.84 -3.75
N GLN A 67 2.87 2.97 -3.39
CA GLN A 67 1.45 3.11 -3.69
C GLN A 67 0.60 2.89 -2.44
N ILE A 68 -0.53 3.58 -2.36
CA ILE A 68 -1.59 3.25 -1.39
C ILE A 68 -2.38 2.09 -1.98
N VAL A 69 -2.25 0.89 -1.41
CA VAL A 69 -3.10 -0.24 -1.79
C VAL A 69 -4.33 -0.24 -0.91
N ILE A 70 -5.50 -0.34 -1.53
CA ILE A 70 -6.78 -0.40 -0.83
C ILE A 70 -7.49 -1.70 -1.13
N LEU A 71 -8.32 -2.15 -0.19
CA LEU A 71 -9.41 -3.08 -0.42
C LEU A 71 -10.58 -2.25 -0.95
N SER A 72 -10.88 -2.39 -2.23
CA SER A 72 -12.02 -1.70 -2.85
C SER A 72 -13.33 -2.34 -2.38
N GLN A 73 -13.44 -3.66 -2.48
CA GLN A 73 -14.64 -4.41 -2.10
C GLN A 73 -14.33 -5.86 -1.75
N VAL A 74 -15.30 -6.56 -1.16
CA VAL A 74 -15.25 -7.99 -0.87
C VAL A 74 -16.34 -8.73 -1.64
N LEU A 75 -15.93 -9.69 -2.47
CA LEU A 75 -16.81 -10.61 -3.18
C LEU A 75 -17.24 -11.71 -2.20
N ALA A 76 -18.46 -11.62 -1.69
CA ALA A 76 -18.99 -12.52 -0.68
C ALA A 76 -18.82 -14.00 -1.06
N ASN A 77 -18.23 -14.76 -0.14
CA ASN A 77 -18.02 -16.20 -0.25
C ASN A 77 -17.85 -16.82 1.15
N GLU A 78 -18.03 -18.14 1.26
CA GLU A 78 -17.89 -18.87 2.53
C GLU A 78 -16.53 -18.63 3.22
N VAL A 79 -15.46 -18.39 2.46
CA VAL A 79 -14.11 -18.14 3.00
C VAL A 79 -13.91 -16.75 3.60
N ASN A 80 -14.80 -15.79 3.32
CA ASN A 80 -14.67 -14.39 3.77
C ASN A 80 -15.88 -13.89 4.58
N ILE A 81 -16.68 -14.82 5.12
CA ILE A 81 -17.83 -14.52 5.98
C ILE A 81 -17.42 -13.57 7.11
N GLY A 82 -18.19 -12.48 7.27
CA GLY A 82 -17.96 -11.46 8.28
C GLY A 82 -17.03 -10.33 7.85
N TYR A 83 -16.47 -10.38 6.63
CA TYR A 83 -15.71 -9.28 6.02
C TYR A 83 -16.45 -8.62 4.85
N GLU A 84 -17.68 -9.03 4.57
CA GLU A 84 -18.45 -8.67 3.36
C GLU A 84 -18.73 -7.17 3.23
N ASP A 85 -18.91 -6.47 4.35
CA ASP A 85 -19.19 -5.02 4.38
C ASP A 85 -17.92 -4.15 4.29
N MET A 86 -16.73 -4.76 4.22
CA MET A 86 -15.47 -4.02 4.13
C MET A 86 -15.26 -3.45 2.73
N SER A 87 -15.07 -2.13 2.65
CA SER A 87 -14.80 -1.40 1.41
C SER A 87 -13.95 -0.16 1.67
N ASN A 88 -13.24 0.28 0.63
CA ASN A 88 -12.40 1.49 0.62
C ASN A 88 -11.42 1.60 1.81
N GLN A 89 -10.86 0.46 2.26
CA GLN A 89 -9.91 0.42 3.38
C GLN A 89 -8.48 0.27 2.89
N GLN A 90 -7.55 1.11 3.38
CA GLN A 90 -6.13 0.94 3.08
C GLN A 90 -5.58 -0.31 3.79
N VAL A 91 -4.88 -1.18 3.04
CA VAL A 91 -4.10 -2.28 3.63
C VAL A 91 -2.67 -1.80 3.93
N LEU A 92 -2.20 -2.06 5.15
CA LEU A 92 -0.91 -1.59 5.66
C LEU A 92 0.13 -2.71 5.73
N LYS A 93 -0.28 -3.90 6.20
CA LYS A 93 0.63 -5.04 6.36
C LYS A 93 -0.01 -6.36 5.95
N LEU A 94 0.85 -7.29 5.54
CA LEU A 94 0.53 -8.70 5.38
C LEU A 94 1.50 -9.51 6.24
N ASN A 95 0.98 -10.33 7.16
CA ASN A 95 1.76 -11.13 8.11
C ASN A 95 2.85 -10.31 8.83
N GLY A 96 2.50 -9.09 9.28
CA GLY A 96 3.42 -8.16 9.93
C GLY A 96 4.40 -7.42 9.01
N THR A 97 4.46 -7.75 7.72
CA THR A 97 5.33 -7.08 6.73
C THR A 97 4.61 -5.89 6.08
N GLN A 98 5.25 -4.72 6.07
CA GLN A 98 4.67 -3.51 5.49
C GLN A 98 4.53 -3.60 3.96
N ILE A 99 3.33 -3.29 3.46
CA ILE A 99 3.03 -3.27 2.02
C ILE A 99 3.53 -1.95 1.43
N ARG A 100 4.19 -2.05 0.28
CA ARG A 100 4.84 -0.92 -0.42
C ARG A 100 4.07 -0.49 -1.66
N ASN A 101 3.60 -1.47 -2.41
CA ASN A 101 2.80 -1.32 -3.61
C ASN A 101 2.05 -2.63 -3.89
N ILE A 102 1.18 -2.63 -4.90
CA ILE A 102 0.37 -3.81 -5.21
C ILE A 102 1.19 -5.01 -5.70
N HIS A 103 2.29 -4.77 -6.44
CA HIS A 103 3.21 -5.84 -6.81
C HIS A 103 3.88 -6.48 -5.60
N HIS A 104 4.27 -5.68 -4.61
CA HIS A 104 4.83 -6.19 -3.36
C HIS A 104 3.80 -7.04 -2.61
N LEU A 105 2.52 -6.62 -2.60
CA LEU A 105 1.45 -7.42 -2.02
C LEU A 105 1.29 -8.77 -2.73
N ALA A 106 1.23 -8.77 -4.06
CA ALA A 106 1.15 -10.00 -4.85
C ALA A 106 2.32 -10.94 -4.55
N TYR A 107 3.55 -10.41 -4.51
CA TYR A 107 4.75 -11.16 -4.16
C TYR A 107 4.70 -11.76 -2.75
N LEU A 108 4.24 -10.99 -1.75
CA LEU A 108 4.12 -11.48 -0.37
C LEU A 108 3.10 -12.61 -0.27
N VAL A 109 2.00 -12.53 -1.01
CA VAL A 109 0.96 -13.57 -1.05
C VAL A 109 1.49 -14.84 -1.70
N ASP A 110 2.14 -14.71 -2.85
CA ASP A 110 2.71 -15.86 -3.59
C ASP A 110 3.86 -16.53 -2.81
N SER A 111 4.64 -15.74 -2.06
CA SER A 111 5.77 -16.23 -1.25
C SER A 111 5.35 -16.75 0.12
N CYS A 112 4.10 -16.53 0.54
CA CYS A 112 3.61 -16.89 1.87
C CYS A 112 3.51 -18.41 2.01
N LYS A 113 4.21 -18.95 3.01
CA LYS A 113 4.16 -20.37 3.39
C LYS A 113 3.38 -20.62 4.67
N ASP A 114 2.94 -19.55 5.33
CA ASP A 114 2.19 -19.63 6.58
C ASP A 114 0.79 -20.23 6.32
N LYS A 115 0.19 -20.73 7.41
CA LYS A 115 -1.18 -21.26 7.36
C LYS A 115 -2.21 -20.17 7.07
N TYR A 116 -1.97 -18.96 7.58
CA TYR A 116 -2.90 -17.85 7.50
C TYR A 116 -2.28 -16.65 6.77
N LEU A 117 -3.13 -15.94 6.03
CA LEU A 117 -2.88 -14.62 5.48
C LEU A 117 -3.55 -13.60 6.42
N VAL A 118 -2.75 -12.79 7.07
CA VAL A 118 -3.20 -11.78 8.04
C VAL A 118 -3.01 -10.40 7.43
N PHE A 119 -4.11 -9.80 6.97
CA PHE A 119 -4.14 -8.44 6.44
C PHE A 119 -4.44 -7.47 7.58
N GLU A 120 -3.52 -6.54 7.81
CA GLU A 120 -3.74 -5.42 8.73
C GLU A 120 -4.12 -4.18 7.91
N PHE A 121 -5.31 -3.64 8.17
CA PHE A 121 -5.84 -2.45 7.55
C PHE A 121 -5.62 -1.21 8.41
N GLU A 122 -5.98 -0.06 7.86
CA GLU A 122 -6.17 1.15 8.65
C GLU A 122 -7.19 0.94 9.78
N ASP A 123 -7.11 1.77 10.82
CA ASP A 123 -7.96 1.69 12.02
C ASP A 123 -7.83 0.40 12.86
N ASN A 124 -6.71 -0.33 12.70
CA ASN A 124 -6.41 -1.60 13.39
C ASN A 124 -7.41 -2.73 13.07
N TYR A 125 -8.11 -2.63 11.93
CA TYR A 125 -8.87 -3.77 11.41
C TYR A 125 -7.92 -4.86 10.93
N ILE A 126 -8.25 -6.10 11.25
CA ILE A 126 -7.45 -7.27 10.88
C ILE A 126 -8.36 -8.30 10.22
N THR A 127 -7.98 -8.74 9.03
CA THR A 127 -8.64 -9.83 8.32
C THR A 127 -7.71 -11.02 8.27
N VAL A 128 -8.18 -12.17 8.75
CA VAL A 128 -7.43 -13.42 8.74
C VAL A 128 -8.11 -14.41 7.81
N LEU A 129 -7.35 -14.93 6.85
CA LEU A 129 -7.81 -15.93 5.87
C LEU A 129 -6.92 -17.17 5.95
N GLU A 130 -7.51 -18.36 5.88
CA GLU A 130 -6.74 -19.60 5.74
C GLU A 130 -6.26 -19.75 4.29
N ARG A 131 -4.93 -19.88 4.10
CA ARG A 131 -4.31 -19.87 2.77
C ARG A 131 -4.81 -20.98 1.85
N GLU A 132 -4.98 -22.19 2.40
CA GLU A 132 -5.45 -23.34 1.62
C GLU A 132 -6.91 -23.18 1.19
N ALA A 133 -7.79 -22.72 2.09
CA ALA A 133 -9.18 -22.44 1.79
C ALA A 133 -9.32 -21.29 0.77
N ALA A 134 -8.56 -20.21 0.94
CA ALA A 134 -8.50 -19.08 0.01
C ALA A 134 -8.11 -19.53 -1.41
N THR A 135 -7.09 -20.38 -1.52
CA THR A 135 -6.61 -20.91 -2.80
C THR A 135 -7.66 -21.83 -3.45
N ALA A 136 -8.30 -22.70 -2.66
CA ALA A 136 -9.34 -23.60 -3.15
C ALA A 136 -10.57 -22.84 -3.65
N ALA A 137 -10.96 -21.76 -2.95
CA ALA A 137 -12.13 -20.95 -3.30
C ALA A 137 -11.88 -19.99 -4.47
N SER A 138 -10.63 -19.61 -4.77
CA SER A 138 -10.29 -18.63 -5.83
C SER A 138 -11.01 -18.91 -7.15
N SER A 139 -10.91 -20.13 -7.66
CA SER A 139 -11.53 -20.50 -8.95
C SER A 139 -13.07 -20.49 -8.92
N CYS A 140 -13.70 -20.72 -7.76
CA CYS A 140 -15.15 -20.66 -7.59
C CYS A 140 -15.62 -19.21 -7.61
N ILE A 141 -15.00 -18.38 -6.78
CA ILE A 141 -15.30 -16.95 -6.64
C ILE A 141 -15.19 -16.26 -8.00
N LEU A 142 -14.09 -16.47 -8.74
CA LEU A 142 -13.91 -15.83 -10.04
C LEU A 142 -15.00 -16.23 -11.04
N LYS A 143 -15.44 -17.49 -11.05
CA LYS A 143 -16.50 -17.96 -11.93
C LYS A 143 -17.86 -17.39 -11.54
N ASP A 144 -18.19 -17.40 -10.25
CA ASP A 144 -19.48 -16.94 -9.74
C ASP A 144 -19.69 -15.45 -10.02
N TYR A 145 -18.62 -14.65 -9.94
CA TYR A 145 -18.64 -13.22 -10.22
C TYR A 145 -18.24 -12.85 -11.66
N GLY A 146 -18.00 -13.84 -12.54
CA GLY A 146 -17.68 -13.62 -13.95
C GLY A 146 -16.35 -12.92 -14.22
N ILE A 147 -15.37 -13.07 -13.32
CA ILE A 147 -14.06 -12.44 -13.39
C ILE A 147 -13.08 -13.36 -14.14
N PRO A 148 -12.38 -12.87 -15.17
CA PRO A 148 -11.54 -13.71 -16.02
C PRO A 148 -10.23 -14.16 -15.35
N SER A 149 -9.68 -13.38 -14.42
CA SER A 149 -8.40 -13.63 -13.75
C SER A 149 -8.43 -13.07 -12.34
N GLU A 150 -7.71 -13.69 -11.40
CA GLU A 150 -7.52 -13.16 -10.04
C GLU A 150 -6.62 -11.92 -10.01
N ARG A 151 -5.77 -11.73 -11.02
CA ARG A 151 -4.80 -10.64 -11.06
C ARG A 151 -4.69 -10.03 -12.45
N SER A 152 -4.36 -8.75 -12.49
CA SER A 152 -4.04 -8.05 -13.73
C SER A 152 -2.72 -8.55 -14.35
N SER A 153 -2.53 -8.32 -15.65
CA SER A 153 -1.42 -8.90 -16.42
C SER A 153 -0.04 -8.39 -16.00
N ASP A 154 0.05 -7.18 -15.48
CA ASP A 154 1.27 -6.58 -14.92
C ASP A 154 1.78 -7.34 -13.68
N LEU A 155 0.87 -7.89 -12.86
CA LEU A 155 1.24 -8.63 -11.64
C LEU A 155 1.77 -10.05 -11.92
N LEU A 156 1.85 -10.46 -13.18
CA LEU A 156 2.45 -11.75 -13.57
C LEU A 156 3.98 -11.67 -13.68
N GLU A 157 4.53 -10.45 -13.80
CA GLU A 157 5.97 -10.25 -13.88
C GLU A 157 6.64 -10.44 -12.50
N PRO A 158 7.87 -10.98 -12.45
CA PRO A 158 8.58 -11.16 -11.20
C PRO A 158 8.80 -9.82 -10.49
N TYR A 159 8.53 -9.78 -9.18
CA TYR A 159 8.75 -8.58 -8.38
C TYR A 159 10.24 -8.22 -8.30
N VAL A 160 10.57 -6.98 -8.67
CA VAL A 160 11.92 -6.41 -8.56
C VAL A 160 11.94 -5.39 -7.44
N ASP A 161 12.68 -5.68 -6.37
CA ASP A 161 12.88 -4.71 -5.30
C ASP A 161 13.83 -3.60 -5.77
N SER A 162 13.29 -2.41 -5.99
CA SER A 162 14.06 -1.24 -6.43
C SER A 162 14.83 -0.55 -5.29
N LEU A 163 14.79 -1.06 -4.05
CA LEU A 163 15.48 -0.47 -2.88
C LEU A 163 16.96 -0.86 -2.75
N GLY A 164 17.55 -1.55 -3.72
CA GLY A 164 18.95 -2.02 -3.68
C GLY A 164 20.05 -0.95 -3.68
N ASP A 165 19.73 0.34 -3.58
CA ASP A 165 20.70 1.44 -3.72
C ASP A 165 20.46 2.56 -2.69
N ASN A 166 20.36 2.21 -1.40
CA ASN A 166 20.54 3.13 -0.27
C ASN A 166 20.78 2.34 1.04
N GLN A 167 22.01 1.88 1.26
CA GLN A 167 22.47 1.57 2.62
C GLN A 167 22.66 2.90 3.37
N ALA A 168 21.63 3.35 4.09
CA ALA A 168 21.79 4.37 5.12
C ALA A 168 21.84 3.66 6.47
N VAL A 169 23.02 3.76 7.08
CA VAL A 169 23.42 3.21 8.37
C VAL A 169 22.45 3.67 9.47
N ASP A 170 21.82 2.71 10.13
CA ASP A 170 21.05 2.93 11.36
C ASP A 170 22.05 3.14 12.51
N GLN A 171 22.56 4.36 12.64
CA GLN A 171 23.33 4.78 13.82
C GLN A 171 22.34 5.26 14.88
N TYR A 172 22.03 4.35 15.80
CA TYR A 172 21.54 4.61 17.15
C TYR A 172 22.25 5.84 17.75
N ILE A 173 21.57 6.98 17.80
CA ILE A 173 21.96 8.08 18.71
C ILE A 173 21.42 7.70 20.08
N GLY A 174 22.25 6.98 20.83
CA GLY A 174 22.05 6.76 22.26
C GLY A 174 22.43 8.01 23.04
N ASP A 175 21.49 8.49 23.85
CA ASP A 175 21.70 9.52 24.87
C ASP A 175 22.74 9.09 25.91
N SER A 176 23.81 9.87 26.09
CA SER A 176 24.59 9.94 27.34
C SER A 176 25.60 11.10 27.36
N PRO A 177 26.02 11.55 28.55
CA PRO A 177 25.96 12.95 28.94
C PRO A 177 27.23 13.75 28.64
N VAL A 178 27.03 15.05 28.45
CA VAL A 178 28.06 16.06 28.20
C VAL A 178 29.00 16.16 29.41
N SER A 179 30.27 15.80 29.22
CA SER A 179 31.36 16.14 30.13
C SER A 179 32.21 17.28 29.53
N ASN A 180 32.29 18.35 30.31
CA ASN A 180 33.03 19.61 30.14
C ASN A 180 34.28 19.58 29.27
N LEU A 181 34.39 20.56 28.37
CA LEU A 181 35.67 21.08 27.91
C LEU A 181 35.60 22.61 27.85
N GLU A 182 36.27 23.24 28.83
CA GLU A 182 36.64 24.65 28.83
C GLU A 182 37.67 24.92 27.72
N ILE A 183 37.44 25.93 26.89
CA ILE A 183 38.37 26.76 26.10
C ILE A 183 37.45 27.84 25.48
N GLY A 184 37.65 29.15 25.50
CA GLY A 184 38.68 30.03 26.01
C GLY A 184 38.23 31.43 25.55
N PHE A 185 38.31 32.41 26.45
CA PHE A 185 37.96 33.81 26.19
C PHE A 185 38.80 34.38 25.04
N ASP A 186 38.14 35.03 24.07
CA ASP A 186 38.64 36.29 23.51
C ASP A 186 37.47 37.07 22.90
N GLY A 187 37.34 38.33 23.34
CA GLY A 187 36.18 39.17 23.07
C GLY A 187 36.17 39.79 21.66
N ILE A 188 35.07 40.49 21.37
CA ILE A 188 35.02 41.95 21.14
C ILE A 188 33.57 42.32 20.78
N ILE A 189 33.21 43.51 21.25
CA ILE A 189 31.90 44.18 21.29
C ILE A 189 31.48 44.74 19.91
N TRP A 190 30.30 45.37 19.90
CA TRP A 190 29.74 46.40 18.99
C TRP A 190 28.63 45.84 18.08
N ALA A 191 27.42 46.40 17.98
CA ALA A 191 26.79 47.61 18.52
C ALA A 191 25.27 47.40 18.63
#